data_AF-A0A7L1VS69-F1
#
_entry.id   AF-A0A7L1VS69-F1
#
_cell.length_a   1.000
_cell.length_b   1.000
_cell.length_c   1.000
_cell.angle_alpha   90.00
_cell.angle_beta   90.00
_cell.angle_gamma   90.00
#
_symmetry.space_group_name_H-M   'P 1'
#
loop_
_entity.id
_entity.type
_entity.pdbx_description
1 polymer ?
#
loop_
_entity_poly.entity_id
_entity_poly.type
_entity_poly.pdbx_seq_one_letter_code
_entity_poly.pdbx_strand_id
1 'polypeptide(L)'
;ARLLTASLSHSQVPSVEEVLKALAGLPRSDFAEMIRQGNGTFNSIPELAVERMAQVIQDLRGDLAGTAEKVQSIADGFPLPDYTRPASEALAKAEERSQPYLRQVERFEHYRWIAGTVLCSIILLILACYGTGMALGAYGLAKREDPSDYECRGEAGAKFLLVGVGLAFLFSWLLILLVFATFLVGGNIQTLVCRNWVNQEIYKFIDTPGNLPPSMNLTRQLNLRRDSNLSSAYRECKSGAGLWEVLQLDGSYDLDEHLKTPKYTADFQKRLGEFTANLGDVRLLRSEGRQDLETFARSGVDEVDYGRFQEEMKNPVVQTSLPGLARNLEGLQKMQRNSTLAGRLAAEARALWHMQNSSVQSQEALVAKLGESVQFLSRLAPHLKERVKRTLATTASVEARLPVQAQQILRQELGCFTRKELRYFAQYLNWVGQTLREDVASCQPLATALDNGRVILCDRIADPWNAFWFSLGCCTFFLIPSIIFAVRLSKHFRPIR
;
A
#
# COMPACT_ATOMS: atom_id res chain seq x y z
N ALA A 1 -39.94 -61.99 78.99
CA ALA A 1 -39.25 -60.69 78.84
C ALA A 1 -37.84 -60.78 78.19
N ARG A 2 -37.40 -61.92 77.61
CA ARG A 2 -36.06 -62.04 76.98
C ARG A 2 -36.06 -62.40 75.48
N LEU A 3 -37.21 -62.39 74.80
CA LEU A 3 -37.33 -62.89 73.41
C LEU A 3 -37.27 -61.81 72.31
N LEU A 4 -37.32 -60.53 72.68
CA LEU A 4 -37.31 -59.39 71.76
C LEU A 4 -36.04 -58.57 71.98
N THR A 5 -34.90 -59.13 71.61
CA THR A 5 -33.63 -58.42 71.53
C THR A 5 -33.43 -57.91 70.10
N ALA A 6 -33.16 -56.61 69.95
CA ALA A 6 -32.71 -56.05 68.67
C ALA A 6 -31.39 -56.73 68.28
N SER A 7 -31.25 -57.13 67.01
CA SER A 7 -30.02 -57.76 66.52
C SER A 7 -28.96 -56.74 66.14
N LEU A 8 -29.38 -55.56 65.66
CA LEU A 8 -28.45 -54.47 65.40
C LEU A 8 -27.94 -53.91 66.72
N SER A 9 -26.64 -54.07 66.93
CA SER A 9 -25.96 -53.47 68.07
C SER A 9 -25.45 -52.09 67.67
N HIS A 10 -26.13 -51.03 68.11
CA HIS A 10 -25.68 -49.65 67.85
C HIS A 10 -24.24 -49.37 68.33
N SER A 11 -23.72 -50.16 69.28
CA SER A 11 -22.33 -50.09 69.74
C SER A 11 -21.30 -50.77 68.83
N GLN A 12 -21.72 -51.56 67.84
CA GLN A 12 -20.83 -52.23 66.89
C GLN A 12 -20.68 -51.48 65.55
N VAL A 13 -21.54 -50.50 65.29
CA VAL A 13 -21.44 -49.60 64.13
C VAL A 13 -20.32 -48.57 64.38
N PRO A 14 -19.38 -48.35 63.44
CA PRO A 14 -18.36 -47.32 63.60
C PRO A 14 -18.99 -45.93 63.79
N SER A 15 -18.47 -45.12 64.71
CA SER A 15 -18.96 -43.76 64.90
C SER A 15 -18.63 -42.91 63.68
N VAL A 16 -19.64 -42.24 63.13
CA VAL A 16 -19.50 -41.24 62.06
C VAL A 16 -19.79 -39.83 62.58
N GLU A 17 -19.91 -39.64 63.89
CA GLU A 17 -20.32 -38.38 64.49
C GLU A 17 -19.34 -37.24 64.20
N GLU A 18 -18.03 -37.52 64.23
CA GLU A 18 -17.00 -36.52 63.91
C GLU A 18 -17.04 -36.12 62.43
N VAL A 19 -17.19 -37.11 61.54
CA VAL A 19 -17.36 -36.88 60.09
C VAL A 19 -18.61 -36.05 59.83
N LEU A 20 -19.74 -36.40 60.45
CA LEU A 20 -21.00 -35.65 60.31
C LEU A 20 -20.89 -34.23 60.87
N LYS A 21 -20.19 -34.00 61.99
CA LYS A 21 -19.91 -32.65 62.51
C LYS A 21 -19.03 -31.83 61.56
N ALA A 22 -17.98 -32.43 61.01
CA ALA A 22 -17.11 -31.79 60.03
C ALA A 22 -17.88 -31.41 58.75
N LEU A 23 -18.80 -32.27 58.30
CA LEU A 23 -19.63 -32.04 57.12
C LEU A 23 -20.80 -31.07 57.38
N ALA A 24 -21.35 -31.04 58.59
CA ALA A 24 -22.45 -30.13 58.95
C ALA A 24 -22.03 -28.66 58.94
N GLY A 25 -20.73 -28.39 59.13
CA GLY A 25 -20.15 -27.05 59.05
C GLY A 25 -19.87 -26.55 57.63
N LEU A 26 -20.05 -27.37 56.59
CA LEU A 26 -19.80 -26.97 55.20
C LEU A 26 -20.92 -26.06 54.67
N PRO A 27 -20.61 -24.82 54.26
CA PRO A 27 -21.46 -24.07 53.35
C PRO A 27 -21.75 -24.93 52.11
N ARG A 28 -23.00 -24.90 51.62
CA ARG A 28 -23.35 -25.51 50.34
C ARG A 28 -22.92 -24.58 49.21
N SER A 29 -21.61 -24.38 49.05
CA SER A 29 -21.09 -23.60 47.93
C SER A 29 -21.63 -24.15 46.61
N ASP A 30 -22.20 -23.26 45.80
CA ASP A 30 -22.68 -23.62 44.47
C ASP A 30 -21.49 -23.66 43.50
N PHE A 31 -20.82 -24.83 43.45
CA PHE A 31 -19.72 -25.06 42.53
C PHE A 31 -20.14 -24.91 41.06
N ALA A 32 -21.41 -25.19 40.71
CA ALA A 32 -21.89 -25.04 39.34
C ALA A 32 -21.92 -23.56 38.94
N GLU A 33 -22.42 -22.70 39.82
CA GLU A 33 -22.42 -21.25 39.61
C GLU A 33 -21.00 -20.67 39.57
N MET A 34 -20.08 -21.14 40.42
CA MET A 34 -18.67 -20.72 40.37
C MET A 34 -18.01 -21.09 39.04
N ILE A 35 -18.22 -22.31 38.55
CA ILE A 35 -17.70 -22.75 37.24
C ILE A 35 -18.29 -21.91 36.11
N ARG A 36 -19.60 -21.63 36.15
CA ARG A 36 -20.28 -20.79 35.15
C ARG A 36 -19.66 -19.38 35.09
N GLN A 37 -19.40 -18.78 36.25
CA GLN A 37 -18.78 -17.46 36.33
C GLN A 37 -17.30 -17.47 35.90
N GLY A 38 -16.54 -18.48 36.32
CA GLY A 38 -15.15 -18.66 35.88
C GLY A 38 -15.05 -18.78 34.36
N ASN A 39 -15.94 -19.57 33.75
CA ASN A 39 -16.03 -19.71 32.31
C ASN A 39 -16.46 -18.39 31.62
N GLY A 40 -17.42 -17.65 32.21
CA GLY A 40 -17.80 -16.32 31.73
C GLY A 40 -16.62 -15.34 31.71
N THR A 41 -15.83 -15.32 32.79
CA THR A 41 -14.64 -14.48 32.89
C THR A 41 -13.59 -14.87 31.86
N PHE A 42 -13.32 -16.17 31.70
CA PHE A 42 -12.40 -16.68 30.67
C PHE A 42 -12.83 -16.27 29.25
N ASN A 43 -14.11 -16.44 28.91
CA ASN A 43 -14.63 -16.10 27.59
C ASN A 43 -14.69 -14.58 27.33
N SER A 44 -14.65 -13.75 28.38
CA SER A 44 -14.61 -12.28 28.25
C SER A 44 -13.22 -11.71 27.95
N ILE A 45 -12.14 -12.50 28.12
CA ILE A 45 -10.75 -12.04 27.90
C ILE A 45 -10.54 -11.39 26.52
N PRO A 46 -11.00 -12.00 25.41
CA PRO A 46 -10.81 -11.40 24.08
C PRO A 46 -11.54 -10.06 23.93
N GLU A 47 -12.76 -9.94 24.46
CA GLU A 47 -13.52 -8.68 24.43
C GLU A 47 -12.82 -7.59 25.26
N LEU A 48 -12.29 -7.95 26.44
CA LEU A 48 -11.53 -7.04 27.26
C LEU A 48 -10.25 -6.58 26.57
N ALA A 49 -9.58 -7.47 25.81
CA ALA A 49 -8.41 -7.10 25.02
C ALA A 49 -8.78 -6.06 23.94
N VAL A 50 -9.90 -6.23 23.25
CA VAL A 50 -10.41 -5.27 22.26
C VAL A 50 -10.75 -3.92 22.92
N GLU A 51 -11.48 -3.95 24.04
CA GLU A 51 -11.85 -2.75 24.79
C GLU A 51 -10.61 -1.96 25.23
N ARG A 52 -9.61 -2.64 25.82
CA ARG A 52 -8.38 -2.01 26.30
C ARG A 52 -7.51 -1.47 25.16
N MET A 53 -7.59 -2.08 23.98
CA MET A 53 -6.87 -1.63 22.79
C MET A 53 -7.57 -0.47 22.07
N ALA A 54 -8.85 -0.20 22.35
CA ALA A 54 -9.64 0.79 21.60
C ALA A 54 -9.00 2.19 21.60
N GLN A 55 -8.55 2.67 22.76
CA GLN A 55 -7.88 3.96 22.86
C GLN A 55 -6.53 3.96 22.12
N VAL A 56 -5.75 2.88 22.25
CA VAL A 56 -4.47 2.75 21.55
C VAL A 56 -4.66 2.77 20.04
N ILE A 57 -5.69 2.11 19.52
CA ILE A 57 -6.02 2.14 18.09
C ILE A 57 -6.37 3.56 17.64
N GLN A 58 -7.13 4.32 18.43
CA GLN A 58 -7.43 5.72 18.08
C GLN A 58 -6.16 6.57 18.04
N ASP A 59 -5.29 6.42 19.05
CA ASP A 59 -4.03 7.14 19.10
C ASP A 59 -3.11 6.76 17.93
N LEU A 60 -3.01 5.47 17.58
CA LEU A 60 -2.22 4.99 16.45
C LEU A 60 -2.74 5.51 15.11
N ARG A 61 -4.05 5.70 14.96
CA ARG A 61 -4.63 6.37 13.79
C ARG A 61 -4.22 7.83 13.73
N GLY A 62 -4.17 8.52 14.87
CA GLY A 62 -3.65 9.88 14.99
C GLY A 62 -2.17 9.95 14.60
N ASP A 63 -1.34 9.06 15.13
CA ASP A 63 0.08 8.96 14.78
C ASP A 63 0.28 8.71 13.27
N LEU A 64 -0.55 7.83 12.67
CA LEU A 64 -0.53 7.57 11.22
C LEU A 64 -0.92 8.80 10.40
N ALA A 65 -1.96 9.54 10.81
CA ALA A 65 -2.36 10.78 10.14
C ALA A 65 -1.26 11.84 10.22
N GLY A 66 -0.66 12.04 11.40
CA GLY A 66 0.47 12.96 11.56
C GLY A 66 1.69 12.53 10.75
N THR A 67 1.94 11.23 10.62
CA THR A 67 2.99 10.71 9.72
C THR A 67 2.69 10.99 8.25
N ALA A 68 1.42 10.85 7.81
CA ALA A 68 1.03 11.20 6.45
C ALA A 68 1.28 12.69 6.15
N GLU A 69 0.92 13.59 7.07
CA GLU A 69 1.21 15.01 6.95
C GLU A 69 2.72 15.31 6.91
N LYS A 70 3.52 14.66 7.77
CA LYS A 70 4.98 14.78 7.75
C LYS A 70 5.57 14.32 6.41
N VAL A 71 5.10 13.21 5.84
CA VAL A 71 5.57 12.74 4.53
C VAL A 71 5.16 13.71 3.42
N GLN A 72 3.95 14.27 3.48
CA GLN A 72 3.50 15.28 2.53
C GLN A 72 4.38 16.54 2.58
N SER A 73 4.81 16.95 3.79
CA SER A 73 5.69 18.11 3.98
C SER A 73 7.10 17.93 3.39
N ILE A 74 7.52 16.72 3.02
CA ILE A 74 8.79 16.49 2.30
C ILE A 74 8.76 17.21 0.95
N ALA A 75 7.61 17.24 0.29
CA ALA A 75 7.45 17.97 -0.97
C ALA A 75 7.59 19.48 -0.75
N ASP A 76 7.04 20.01 0.34
CA ASP A 76 7.11 21.43 0.70
C ASP A 76 8.53 21.84 1.13
N GLY A 77 9.28 20.93 1.75
CA GLY A 77 10.66 21.14 2.18
C GLY A 77 11.69 21.12 1.05
N PHE A 78 11.32 20.68 -0.15
CA PHE A 78 12.23 20.64 -1.29
C PHE A 78 12.51 22.08 -1.79
N PRO A 79 13.78 22.55 -1.80
CA PRO A 79 14.12 23.91 -2.18
C PRO A 79 14.13 24.09 -3.71
N LEU A 80 12.97 23.90 -4.34
CA LEU A 80 12.76 24.08 -5.78
C LEU A 80 13.30 25.42 -6.31
N PRO A 81 13.15 26.56 -5.59
CA PRO A 81 13.71 27.84 -6.04
C PRO A 81 15.23 27.81 -6.22
N ASP A 82 15.99 27.13 -5.36
CA ASP A 82 17.45 27.15 -5.42
C ASP A 82 17.99 26.48 -6.69
N TYR A 83 17.26 25.51 -7.24
CA TYR A 83 17.62 24.80 -8.47
C TYR A 83 17.05 25.44 -9.73
N THR A 84 15.85 26.02 -9.65
CA THR A 84 15.19 26.62 -10.83
C THR A 84 15.61 28.06 -11.07
N ARG A 85 15.96 28.80 -10.01
CA ARG A 85 16.29 30.22 -10.08
C ARG A 85 17.53 30.50 -10.95
N PRO A 86 18.67 29.80 -10.83
CA PRO A 86 19.83 30.05 -11.68
C PRO A 86 19.53 29.90 -13.18
N ALA A 87 18.76 28.86 -13.53
CA ALA A 87 18.32 28.64 -14.91
C ALA A 87 17.35 29.74 -15.35
N SER A 88 16.35 30.08 -14.54
CA SER A 88 15.37 31.13 -14.86
C SER A 88 16.02 32.52 -15.02
N GLU A 89 16.97 32.88 -14.16
CA GLU A 89 17.73 34.13 -14.24
C GLU A 89 18.63 34.15 -15.48
N ALA A 90 19.26 33.01 -15.82
CA ALA A 90 20.05 32.88 -17.03
C ALA A 90 19.18 33.05 -18.29
N LEU A 91 17.99 32.44 -18.32
CA LEU A 91 17.03 32.61 -19.42
C LEU A 91 16.53 34.06 -19.51
N ALA A 92 16.13 34.68 -18.40
CA ALA A 92 15.67 36.06 -18.39
C ALA A 92 16.76 37.03 -18.87
N LYS A 93 18.01 36.82 -18.45
CA LYS A 93 19.15 37.61 -18.91
C LYS A 93 19.49 37.36 -20.39
N ALA A 94 19.32 36.14 -20.87
CA ALA A 94 19.48 35.82 -22.28
C ALA A 94 18.38 36.48 -23.13
N GLU A 95 17.13 36.47 -22.67
CA GLU A 95 15.99 37.13 -23.30
C GLU A 95 16.22 38.64 -23.38
N GLU A 96 16.58 39.28 -22.26
CA GLU A 96 16.86 40.71 -22.18
C GLU A 96 18.02 41.11 -23.11
N ARG A 97 19.09 40.31 -23.15
CA ARG A 97 20.21 40.53 -24.08
C ARG A 97 19.81 40.32 -25.54
N SER A 98 18.87 39.43 -25.83
CA SER A 98 18.45 39.12 -27.19
C SER A 98 17.45 40.14 -27.76
N GLN A 99 16.62 40.78 -26.91
CA GLN A 99 15.64 41.81 -27.29
C GLN A 99 16.15 42.87 -28.29
N PRO A 100 17.30 43.55 -28.05
CA PRO A 100 17.79 44.55 -29.00
C PRO A 100 18.19 43.95 -30.34
N TYR A 101 18.75 42.74 -30.35
CA TYR A 101 19.10 42.03 -31.58
C TYR A 101 17.84 41.58 -32.33
N LEU A 102 16.82 41.06 -31.64
CA LEU A 102 15.56 40.66 -32.24
C LEU A 102 14.86 41.82 -32.94
N ARG A 103 14.85 43.02 -32.33
CA ARG A 103 14.31 44.23 -32.99
C ARG A 103 15.09 44.64 -34.23
N GLN A 104 16.42 44.45 -34.23
CA GLN A 104 17.24 44.70 -35.42
C GLN A 104 17.00 43.65 -36.50
N VAL A 105 16.87 42.39 -36.12
CA VAL A 105 16.57 41.28 -37.03
C VAL A 105 15.20 41.47 -37.66
N GLU A 106 14.17 41.86 -36.91
CA GLU A 106 12.83 42.13 -37.45
C GLU A 106 12.87 43.23 -38.53
N ARG A 107 13.63 44.30 -38.27
CA ARG A 107 13.82 45.39 -39.25
C ARG A 107 14.58 44.91 -40.49
N PHE A 108 15.67 44.17 -40.30
CA PHE A 108 16.45 43.60 -41.40
C PHE A 108 15.63 42.60 -42.23
N GLU A 109 14.83 41.79 -41.55
CA GLU A 109 13.94 40.80 -42.15
C GLU A 109 12.87 41.46 -43.01
N HIS A 110 12.31 42.57 -42.56
CA HIS A 110 11.39 43.37 -43.37
C HIS A 110 12.05 43.87 -44.67
N TYR A 111 13.26 44.42 -44.59
CA TYR A 111 14.01 44.85 -45.78
C TYR A 111 14.38 43.69 -46.69
N ARG A 112 14.83 42.56 -46.12
CA ARG A 112 15.15 41.34 -46.84
C ARG A 112 13.92 40.82 -47.60
N TRP A 113 12.76 40.79 -46.95
CA TRP A 113 11.51 40.34 -47.54
C TRP A 113 11.05 41.23 -48.69
N ILE A 114 11.12 42.56 -48.53
CA ILE A 114 10.82 43.52 -49.61
C ILE A 114 11.79 43.32 -50.77
N ALA A 115 13.11 43.34 -50.52
CA ALA A 115 14.13 43.19 -51.55
C ALA A 115 13.99 41.86 -52.31
N GLY A 116 13.75 40.77 -51.58
CA GLY A 116 13.50 39.45 -52.15
C GLY A 116 12.25 39.42 -53.02
N THR A 117 11.14 39.98 -52.54
CA THR A 117 9.87 40.01 -53.27
C THR A 117 9.99 40.84 -54.55
N VAL A 118 10.61 42.03 -54.49
CA VAL A 118 10.85 42.89 -55.67
C VAL A 118 11.69 42.16 -56.71
N LEU A 119 12.79 41.52 -56.29
CA LEU A 119 13.67 40.79 -57.21
C LEU A 119 13.01 39.53 -57.79
N CYS A 120 12.20 38.82 -57.01
CA CYS A 120 11.38 37.71 -57.52
C CYS A 120 10.31 38.21 -58.51
N SER A 121 9.67 39.35 -58.26
CA SER A 121 8.73 39.98 -59.21
C SER A 121 9.42 40.39 -60.52
N ILE A 122 10.67 40.84 -60.46
CA ILE A 122 11.48 41.13 -61.66
C ILE A 122 11.72 39.86 -62.47
N ILE A 123 12.06 38.74 -61.83
CA ILE A 123 12.21 37.45 -62.53
C ILE A 123 10.88 37.04 -63.18
N LEU A 124 9.76 37.13 -62.46
CA LEU A 124 8.44 36.83 -63.03
C LEU A 124 8.11 37.74 -64.22
N LEU A 125 8.47 39.03 -64.16
CA LEU A 125 8.30 39.96 -65.27
C LEU A 125 9.15 39.56 -66.49
N ILE A 126 10.42 39.18 -66.28
CA ILE A 126 11.29 38.68 -67.36
C ILE A 126 10.69 37.43 -68.00
N LEU A 127 10.23 36.47 -67.19
CA LEU A 127 9.59 35.25 -67.67
C LEU A 127 8.28 35.55 -68.41
N ALA A 128 7.50 36.51 -67.94
CA ALA A 128 6.30 36.97 -68.63
C ALA A 128 6.63 37.57 -69.99
N CYS A 129 7.65 38.46 -70.08
CA CYS A 129 8.13 39.01 -71.34
C CYS A 129 8.62 37.92 -72.30
N TYR A 130 9.32 36.89 -71.79
CA TYR A 130 9.73 35.74 -72.60
C TYR A 130 8.53 34.92 -73.08
N GLY A 131 7.58 34.60 -72.22
CA GLY A 131 6.36 33.86 -72.56
C GLY A 131 5.50 34.59 -73.60
N THR A 132 5.19 35.87 -73.38
CA THR A 132 4.41 36.68 -74.32
C THR A 132 5.19 36.92 -75.62
N GLY A 133 6.50 37.11 -75.53
CA GLY A 133 7.39 37.27 -76.68
C GLY A 133 7.39 36.04 -77.58
N MET A 134 7.51 34.85 -76.99
CA MET A 134 7.43 33.57 -77.71
C MET A 134 6.05 33.34 -78.31
N ALA A 135 4.97 33.57 -77.57
CA ALA A 135 3.60 33.34 -78.05
C ALA A 135 3.22 34.27 -79.22
N LEU A 136 3.46 35.57 -79.08
CA LEU A 136 3.19 36.56 -80.13
C LEU A 136 4.10 36.35 -81.35
N GLY A 137 5.36 36.01 -81.10
CA GLY A 137 6.33 35.72 -82.16
C GLY A 137 5.99 34.46 -82.96
N ALA A 138 5.65 33.36 -82.28
CA ALA A 138 5.23 32.12 -82.94
C ALA A 138 3.92 32.29 -83.71
N TYR A 139 2.94 33.02 -83.15
CA TYR A 139 1.70 33.34 -83.85
C TYR A 139 1.97 34.23 -85.08
N GLY A 140 2.85 35.22 -84.94
CA GLY A 140 3.25 36.09 -86.04
C GLY A 140 3.95 35.32 -87.17
N LEU A 141 4.80 34.34 -86.83
CA LEU A 141 5.41 33.45 -87.82
C LEU A 141 4.39 32.54 -88.52
N ALA A 142 3.44 31.97 -87.77
CA ALA A 142 2.45 31.04 -88.31
C ALA A 142 1.48 31.71 -89.31
N LYS A 143 1.24 33.02 -89.15
CA LYS A 143 0.35 33.79 -90.02
C LYS A 143 1.03 34.37 -91.27
N ARG A 144 2.36 34.23 -91.35
CA ARG A 144 3.17 34.84 -92.40
C ARG A 144 3.16 34.00 -93.67
N GLU A 145 2.92 34.61 -94.82
CA GLU A 145 2.93 33.92 -96.13
C GLU A 145 4.36 33.82 -96.68
N ASP A 146 5.13 34.91 -96.73
CA ASP A 146 6.55 34.89 -97.10
C ASP A 146 7.51 35.32 -95.95
N PRO A 147 8.72 34.72 -95.82
CA PRO A 147 9.72 35.09 -94.81
C PRO A 147 10.20 36.55 -94.81
N SER A 148 9.84 37.33 -95.83
CA SER A 148 10.18 38.76 -95.98
C SER A 148 9.03 39.70 -95.59
N ASP A 149 7.81 39.20 -95.35
CA ASP A 149 6.62 40.03 -95.10
C ASP A 149 6.53 40.62 -93.70
N TYR A 150 6.20 41.89 -93.57
CA TYR A 150 6.06 42.48 -92.24
C TYR A 150 4.77 42.02 -91.54
N GLU A 151 4.89 41.37 -90.38
CA GLU A 151 3.76 41.00 -89.51
C GLU A 151 3.88 41.68 -88.14
N CYS A 152 2.85 42.44 -87.76
CA CYS A 152 2.87 43.29 -86.56
C CYS A 152 3.04 42.48 -85.27
N ARG A 153 2.45 41.27 -85.20
CA ARG A 153 2.53 40.40 -84.01
C ARG A 153 3.91 39.76 -83.83
N GLY A 154 4.58 39.43 -84.94
CA GLY A 154 5.96 38.92 -84.93
C GLY A 154 6.95 39.96 -84.42
N GLU A 155 6.86 41.20 -84.92
CA GLU A 155 7.70 42.32 -84.45
C GLU A 155 7.43 42.66 -82.98
N ALA A 156 6.16 42.62 -82.54
CA ALA A 156 5.82 42.79 -81.13
C ALA A 156 6.45 41.69 -80.26
N GLY A 157 6.37 40.42 -80.69
CA GLY A 157 7.01 39.29 -80.01
C GLY A 157 8.53 39.45 -79.89
N ALA A 158 9.20 39.87 -80.97
CA ALA A 158 10.63 40.16 -80.98
C ALA A 158 11.00 41.30 -80.00
N LYS A 159 10.20 42.37 -79.94
CA LYS A 159 10.39 43.47 -78.99
C LYS A 159 10.22 43.02 -77.54
N PHE A 160 9.21 42.22 -77.22
CA PHE A 160 9.03 41.67 -75.87
C PHE A 160 10.19 40.76 -75.44
N LEU A 161 10.72 39.92 -76.34
CA LEU A 161 11.92 39.13 -76.07
C LEU A 161 13.14 40.01 -75.76
N LEU A 162 13.36 41.07 -76.56
CA LEU A 162 14.49 42.00 -76.34
C LEU A 162 14.33 42.85 -75.07
N VAL A 163 13.10 43.23 -74.70
CA VAL A 163 12.82 43.87 -73.41
C VAL A 163 13.15 42.92 -72.26
N GLY A 164 12.73 41.65 -72.34
CA GLY A 164 13.08 40.62 -71.36
C GLY A 164 14.59 40.42 -71.22
N VAL A 165 15.33 40.41 -72.34
CA VAL A 165 16.80 40.35 -72.36
C VAL A 165 17.42 41.58 -71.67
N GLY A 166 16.93 42.78 -71.98
CA GLY A 166 17.42 44.02 -71.38
C GLY A 166 17.22 44.04 -69.87
N LEU A 167 16.04 43.63 -69.39
CA LEU A 167 15.75 43.49 -67.96
C LEU A 167 16.63 42.42 -67.31
N ALA A 168 16.77 41.25 -67.93
CA ALA A 168 17.61 40.18 -67.41
C ALA A 168 19.07 40.61 -67.26
N PHE A 169 19.63 41.31 -68.24
CA PHE A 169 20.99 41.84 -68.16
C PHE A 169 21.14 42.91 -67.08
N LEU A 170 20.19 43.85 -66.98
CA LEU A 170 20.23 44.95 -66.02
C LEU A 170 20.20 44.45 -64.56
N PHE A 171 19.39 43.43 -64.27
CA PHE A 171 19.19 42.93 -62.90
C PHE A 171 20.01 41.68 -62.56
N SER A 172 20.72 41.07 -63.52
CA SER A 172 21.48 39.83 -63.30
C SER A 172 22.53 39.96 -62.19
N TRP A 173 23.30 41.05 -62.15
CA TRP A 173 24.33 41.24 -61.13
C TRP A 173 23.73 41.39 -59.71
N LEU A 174 22.56 42.03 -59.59
CA LEU A 174 21.83 42.16 -58.32
C LEU A 174 21.31 40.79 -57.84
N LEU A 175 20.79 39.99 -58.76
CA LEU A 175 20.32 38.63 -58.46
C LEU A 175 21.48 37.73 -58.02
N ILE A 176 22.62 37.77 -58.73
CA ILE A 176 23.82 37.02 -58.36
C ILE A 176 24.33 37.44 -56.98
N LEU A 177 24.40 38.75 -56.71
CA LEU A 177 24.84 39.27 -55.41
C LEU A 177 23.92 38.82 -54.28
N LEU A 178 22.60 38.87 -54.48
CA LEU A 178 21.62 38.41 -53.49
C LEU A 178 21.77 36.91 -53.23
N VAL A 179 21.87 36.09 -54.28
CA VAL A 179 22.09 34.64 -54.15
C VAL A 179 23.38 34.35 -53.38
N PHE A 180 24.47 35.04 -53.70
CA PHE A 180 25.75 34.85 -53.01
C PHE A 180 25.69 35.22 -51.52
N ALA A 181 25.10 36.37 -51.19
CA ALA A 181 24.97 36.81 -49.79
C ALA A 181 24.09 35.86 -48.97
N THR A 182 22.97 35.42 -49.54
CA THR A 182 22.05 34.50 -48.87
C THR A 182 22.61 33.07 -48.77
N PHE A 183 23.34 32.60 -49.79
CA PHE A 183 24.11 31.35 -49.75
C PHE A 183 25.16 31.36 -48.65
N LEU A 184 25.95 32.43 -48.54
CA LEU A 184 27.02 32.52 -47.55
C LEU A 184 26.46 32.40 -46.14
N VAL A 185 25.32 33.03 -45.84
CA VAL A 185 24.68 32.89 -44.53
C VAL A 185 24.06 31.50 -44.36
N GLY A 186 23.15 31.10 -45.26
CA GLY A 186 22.37 29.86 -45.12
C GLY A 186 23.21 28.58 -45.20
N GLY A 187 24.16 28.53 -46.14
CA GLY A 187 25.04 27.38 -46.33
C GLY A 187 25.99 27.16 -45.15
N ASN A 188 26.49 28.24 -44.55
CA ASN A 188 27.31 28.15 -43.33
C ASN A 188 26.46 27.70 -42.13
N ILE A 189 25.26 28.24 -41.93
CA ILE A 189 24.36 27.78 -40.85
C ILE A 189 24.06 26.28 -41.00
N GLN A 190 23.76 25.82 -42.21
CA GLN A 190 23.45 24.41 -42.46
C GLN A 190 24.64 23.49 -42.15
N THR A 191 25.83 23.87 -42.59
CA THR A 191 27.02 23.03 -42.52
C THR A 191 27.68 23.08 -41.14
N LEU A 192 27.83 24.26 -40.54
CA LEU A 192 28.57 24.45 -39.28
C LEU A 192 27.69 24.24 -38.05
N VAL A 193 26.39 24.56 -38.13
CA VAL A 193 25.48 24.50 -36.97
C VAL A 193 24.56 23.30 -37.10
N CYS A 194 23.68 23.26 -38.10
CA CYS A 194 22.60 22.29 -38.16
C CYS A 194 23.09 20.85 -38.29
N ARG A 195 24.03 20.57 -39.19
CA ARG A 195 24.62 19.23 -39.35
C ARG A 195 25.34 18.75 -38.08
N ASN A 196 26.09 19.63 -37.44
CA ASN A 196 26.82 19.31 -36.20
C ASN A 196 25.89 19.18 -35.00
N TRP A 197 24.72 19.84 -35.00
CA TRP A 197 23.69 19.67 -33.99
C TRP A 197 23.02 18.28 -34.12
N VAL A 198 22.74 17.82 -35.33
CA VAL A 198 22.21 16.47 -35.57
C VAL A 198 23.17 15.40 -35.02
N ASN A 199 24.46 15.57 -35.31
CA ASN A 199 25.51 14.64 -34.88
C ASN A 199 25.89 14.80 -33.40
N GLN A 200 25.24 15.73 -32.67
CA GLN A 200 25.54 16.05 -31.26
C GLN A 200 26.96 16.58 -31.01
N GLU A 201 27.70 16.91 -32.09
CA GLU A 201 29.03 17.49 -32.00
C GLU A 201 29.00 18.94 -31.51
N ILE A 202 27.88 19.63 -31.72
CA ILE A 202 27.68 20.98 -31.20
C ILE A 202 27.75 21.02 -29.67
N TYR A 203 27.25 19.97 -28.98
CA TYR A 203 27.32 19.91 -27.53
C TYR A 203 28.76 19.72 -27.05
N LYS A 204 29.56 18.89 -27.75
CA LYS A 204 31.00 18.74 -27.46
C LYS A 204 31.76 20.05 -27.68
N PHE A 205 31.40 20.80 -28.72
CA PHE A 205 31.99 22.12 -28.99
C PHE A 205 31.67 23.11 -27.87
N ILE A 206 30.43 23.14 -27.38
CA ILE A 206 29.97 23.97 -26.26
C ILE A 206 30.66 23.56 -24.94
N ASP A 207 30.82 22.27 -24.70
CA ASP A 207 31.45 21.73 -23.50
C ASP A 207 32.97 21.94 -23.47
N THR A 208 33.60 22.24 -24.61
CA THR A 208 35.06 22.43 -24.69
C THR A 208 35.47 23.79 -24.11
N PRO A 209 36.31 23.81 -23.05
CA PRO A 209 36.71 25.06 -22.40
C PRO A 209 37.49 25.96 -23.37
N GLY A 210 37.09 27.23 -23.44
CA GLY A 210 37.69 28.24 -24.32
C GLY A 210 36.90 28.56 -25.59
N ASN A 211 35.93 27.73 -25.99
CA ASN A 211 35.08 27.99 -27.16
C ASN A 211 33.94 28.97 -26.90
N LEU A 212 33.45 29.04 -25.67
CA LEU A 212 32.41 29.97 -25.23
C LEU A 212 32.97 30.99 -24.24
N PRO A 213 32.44 32.23 -24.22
CA PRO A 213 32.83 33.22 -23.23
C PRO A 213 32.48 32.71 -21.82
N PRO A 214 33.27 33.08 -20.78
CA PRO A 214 33.05 32.61 -19.40
C PRO A 214 31.63 32.88 -18.85
N SER A 215 30.93 33.88 -19.41
CA SER A 215 29.55 34.21 -19.08
C SER A 215 28.50 33.20 -19.58
N MET A 216 28.88 32.25 -20.45
CA MET A 216 28.02 31.21 -21.05
C MET A 216 28.46 29.80 -20.64
N ASN A 217 28.92 29.63 -19.39
CA ASN A 217 29.15 28.31 -18.84
C ASN A 217 27.80 27.64 -18.48
N LEU A 218 27.26 26.87 -19.43
CA LEU A 218 25.95 26.22 -19.30
C LEU A 218 25.93 25.16 -18.20
N THR A 219 27.02 24.45 -17.95
CA THR A 219 27.14 23.50 -16.83
C THR A 219 26.81 24.15 -15.50
N ARG A 220 27.33 25.38 -15.29
CA ARG A 220 27.05 26.16 -14.07
C ARG A 220 25.65 26.79 -14.06
N GLN A 221 25.15 27.24 -15.21
CA GLN A 221 23.82 27.88 -15.30
C GLN A 221 22.67 26.89 -15.14
N LEU A 222 22.84 25.67 -15.68
CA LEU A 222 21.87 24.57 -15.58
C LEU A 222 22.09 23.72 -14.32
N ASN A 223 23.06 24.09 -13.47
CA ASN A 223 23.38 23.40 -12.22
C ASN A 223 23.63 21.89 -12.40
N LEU A 224 24.27 21.52 -13.51
CA LEU A 224 24.62 20.14 -13.84
C LEU A 224 25.67 19.63 -12.85
N ARG A 225 25.73 18.30 -12.69
CA ARG A 225 26.75 17.64 -11.88
C ARG A 225 28.16 18.01 -12.39
N ARG A 226 29.12 18.28 -11.48
CA ARG A 226 30.45 18.85 -11.82
C ARG A 226 31.30 17.99 -12.78
N ASP A 227 31.08 16.68 -12.79
CA ASP A 227 31.71 15.68 -13.65
C ASP A 227 30.94 15.41 -14.94
N SER A 228 29.73 15.97 -15.08
CA SER A 228 28.88 15.84 -16.26
C SER A 228 29.09 17.02 -17.22
N ASN A 229 28.89 16.75 -18.51
CA ASN A 229 28.92 17.74 -19.56
C ASN A 229 27.56 17.82 -20.25
N LEU A 230 27.27 18.88 -21.02
CA LEU A 230 25.97 19.06 -21.66
C LEU A 230 25.66 17.90 -22.62
N SER A 231 26.68 17.32 -23.26
CA SER A 231 26.54 16.15 -24.12
C SER A 231 26.11 14.88 -23.39
N SER A 232 26.61 14.63 -22.17
CA SER A 232 26.20 13.49 -21.34
C SER A 232 24.82 13.73 -20.76
N ALA A 233 24.58 14.93 -20.21
CA ALA A 233 23.29 15.34 -19.68
C ALA A 233 22.18 15.23 -20.74
N TYR A 234 22.43 15.67 -21.98
CA TYR A 234 21.47 15.50 -23.08
C TYR A 234 21.16 14.03 -23.35
N ARG A 235 22.17 13.15 -23.38
CA ARG A 235 21.97 11.72 -23.66
C ARG A 235 21.20 11.03 -22.54
N GLU A 236 21.58 11.29 -21.29
CA GLU A 236 20.91 10.75 -20.10
C GLU A 236 19.45 11.22 -20.04
N CYS A 237 19.19 12.51 -20.26
CA CYS A 237 17.83 13.04 -20.31
C CYS A 237 17.01 12.52 -21.49
N LYS A 238 17.64 12.27 -22.63
CA LYS A 238 16.96 11.67 -23.78
C LYS A 238 16.60 10.20 -23.55
N SER A 239 17.37 9.48 -22.74
CA SER A 239 17.02 8.13 -22.28
C SER A 239 16.00 8.09 -21.13
N GLY A 240 15.54 9.25 -20.65
CA GLY A 240 14.56 9.35 -19.57
C GLY A 240 15.16 9.31 -18.17
N ALA A 241 16.45 9.61 -18.01
CA ALA A 241 17.10 9.65 -16.69
C ALA A 241 16.42 10.63 -15.73
N GLY A 242 16.54 10.32 -14.45
CA GLY A 242 16.06 11.14 -13.36
C GLY A 242 16.86 12.43 -13.20
N LEU A 243 16.19 13.50 -12.75
CA LEU A 243 16.82 14.79 -12.50
C LEU A 243 17.88 14.69 -11.39
N TRP A 244 17.68 13.81 -10.41
CA TRP A 244 18.65 13.50 -9.34
C TRP A 244 19.96 12.91 -9.87
N GLU A 245 19.91 12.20 -10.99
CA GLU A 245 21.12 11.61 -11.60
C GLU A 245 21.92 12.66 -12.38
N VAL A 246 21.22 13.58 -13.06
CA VAL A 246 21.86 14.57 -13.96
C VAL A 246 22.24 15.86 -13.25
N LEU A 247 21.44 16.30 -12.27
CA LEU A 247 21.72 17.49 -11.47
C LEU A 247 22.43 17.14 -10.16
N GLN A 248 23.09 18.13 -9.55
CA GLN A 248 23.77 17.95 -8.27
C GLN A 248 22.80 18.06 -7.08
N LEU A 249 21.68 17.32 -7.08
CA LEU A 249 20.63 17.43 -6.06
C LEU A 249 21.07 16.85 -4.70
N ASP A 250 21.79 15.72 -4.70
CA ASP A 250 22.25 15.04 -3.48
C ASP A 250 23.19 15.88 -2.61
N GLY A 251 23.90 16.84 -3.22
CA GLY A 251 24.86 17.69 -2.50
C GLY A 251 24.23 18.77 -1.62
N SER A 252 22.98 19.16 -1.89
CA SER A 252 22.27 20.21 -1.12
C SER A 252 20.94 19.76 -0.53
N TYR A 253 20.36 18.65 -1.00
CA TYR A 253 19.16 18.05 -0.40
C TYR A 253 19.28 16.52 -0.35
N ASP A 254 19.69 16.01 0.81
CA ASP A 254 19.82 14.57 1.06
C ASP A 254 18.44 13.94 1.26
N LEU A 255 17.89 13.35 0.19
CA LEU A 255 16.58 12.69 0.22
C LEU A 255 16.58 11.47 1.16
N ASP A 256 17.70 10.75 1.30
CA ASP A 256 17.79 9.58 2.17
C ASP A 256 17.70 9.96 3.65
N GLU A 257 18.28 11.09 4.03
CA GLU A 257 18.13 11.65 5.38
C GLU A 257 16.65 11.98 5.69
N HIS A 258 15.90 12.50 4.71
CA HIS A 258 14.49 12.84 4.88
C HIS A 258 13.56 11.61 4.88
N LEU A 259 13.96 10.51 4.24
CA LEU A 259 13.17 9.27 4.15
C LEU A 259 13.51 8.21 5.21
N LYS A 260 14.31 8.54 6.22
CA LYS A 260 14.62 7.61 7.32
C LYS A 260 13.36 7.16 8.07
N THR A 261 13.05 5.86 7.98
CA THR A 261 11.88 5.22 8.63
C THR A 261 11.67 5.58 10.10
N PRO A 262 12.71 5.65 10.97
CA PRO A 262 12.52 6.00 12.37
C PRO A 262 11.89 7.38 12.60
N LYS A 263 12.09 8.36 11.70
CA LYS A 263 11.49 9.70 11.81
C LYS A 263 9.96 9.68 11.80
N TYR A 264 9.38 8.65 11.18
CA TYR A 264 7.94 8.51 10.95
C TYR A 264 7.29 7.42 11.82
N THR A 265 8.10 6.52 12.37
CA THR A 265 7.61 5.29 13.03
C THR A 265 7.99 5.17 14.50
N ALA A 266 8.86 6.05 15.01
CA ALA A 266 9.30 5.98 16.41
C ALA A 266 8.13 6.08 17.41
N ASP A 267 7.22 7.04 17.22
CA ASP A 267 6.07 7.23 18.11
C ASP A 267 5.12 6.02 18.06
N PHE A 268 4.86 5.50 16.85
CA PHE A 268 4.07 4.29 16.62
C PHE A 268 4.67 3.06 17.33
N GLN A 269 5.98 2.84 17.20
CA GLN A 269 6.70 1.75 17.87
C GLN A 269 6.67 1.89 19.38
N LYS A 270 6.92 3.10 19.88
CA LYS A 270 6.95 3.40 21.32
C LYS A 270 5.60 3.09 21.96
N ARG A 271 4.51 3.57 21.35
CA ARG A 271 3.16 3.38 21.88
C ARG A 271 2.76 1.90 21.97
N LEU A 272 3.06 1.11 20.92
CA LEU A 272 2.80 -0.33 20.92
C LEU A 272 3.73 -1.10 21.87
N GLY A 273 4.99 -0.67 22.03
CA GLY A 273 5.96 -1.29 22.93
C GLY A 273 5.66 -1.05 24.41
N GLU A 274 5.10 0.12 24.76
CA GLU A 274 4.73 0.49 26.13
C GLU A 274 3.36 -0.07 26.55
N PHE A 275 2.54 -0.56 25.60
CA PHE A 275 1.22 -1.07 25.92
C PHE A 275 1.28 -2.33 26.80
N THR A 276 0.67 -2.22 27.97
CA THR A 276 0.41 -3.34 28.88
C THR A 276 -1.02 -3.19 29.41
N ALA A 277 -1.83 -4.24 29.32
CA ALA A 277 -3.22 -4.20 29.75
C ALA A 277 -3.51 -5.35 30.70
N ASN A 278 -4.21 -5.12 31.81
CA ASN A 278 -4.72 -6.24 32.59
C ASN A 278 -5.96 -6.83 31.90
N LEU A 279 -5.89 -8.11 31.53
CA LEU A 279 -6.95 -8.84 30.82
C LEU A 279 -7.94 -9.56 31.76
N GLY A 280 -7.88 -9.22 33.05
CA GLY A 280 -8.75 -9.78 34.08
C GLY A 280 -8.15 -11.00 34.77
N ASP A 281 -8.44 -11.13 36.06
CA ASP A 281 -8.02 -12.26 36.87
C ASP A 281 -9.11 -13.34 36.80
N VAL A 282 -8.84 -14.42 36.06
CA VAL A 282 -9.76 -15.56 36.02
C VAL A 282 -9.69 -16.28 37.36
N ARG A 283 -10.78 -16.19 38.13
CA ARG A 283 -11.02 -17.01 39.32
C ARG A 283 -12.05 -18.09 38.99
N LEU A 284 -11.58 -19.32 38.89
CA LEU A 284 -12.39 -20.52 38.71
C LEU A 284 -13.00 -20.99 40.02
N LEU A 285 -12.28 -20.85 41.14
CA LEU A 285 -12.75 -21.26 42.45
C LEU A 285 -12.54 -20.16 43.47
N ARG A 286 -13.64 -19.67 44.05
CA ARG A 286 -13.63 -18.65 45.10
C ARG A 286 -13.02 -19.20 46.39
N SER A 287 -12.66 -18.30 47.31
CA SER A 287 -12.17 -18.63 48.65
C SER A 287 -13.10 -19.58 49.38
N GLU A 288 -14.42 -19.36 49.29
CA GLU A 288 -15.41 -20.19 49.98
C GLU A 288 -15.40 -21.62 49.42
N GLY A 289 -15.48 -21.78 48.09
CA GLY A 289 -15.45 -23.10 47.45
C GLY A 289 -14.12 -23.85 47.68
N ARG A 290 -12.99 -23.14 47.74
CA ARG A 290 -11.69 -23.72 48.12
C ARG A 290 -11.73 -24.27 49.54
N GLN A 291 -12.21 -23.46 50.48
CA GLN A 291 -12.31 -23.84 51.88
C GLN A 291 -13.25 -25.03 52.09
N ASP A 292 -14.35 -25.09 51.34
CA ASP A 292 -15.31 -26.19 51.41
C ASP A 292 -14.70 -27.50 50.91
N LEU A 293 -13.99 -27.46 49.77
CA LEU A 293 -13.27 -28.63 49.26
C LEU A 293 -12.19 -29.10 50.23
N GLU A 294 -11.40 -28.18 50.78
CA GLU A 294 -10.37 -28.51 51.77
C GLU A 294 -10.95 -29.12 53.05
N THR A 295 -12.06 -28.56 53.53
CA THR A 295 -12.76 -29.06 54.72
C THR A 295 -13.37 -30.43 54.45
N PHE A 296 -13.93 -30.65 53.25
CA PHE A 296 -14.43 -31.95 52.81
C PHE A 296 -13.31 -33.00 52.73
N ALA A 297 -12.14 -32.62 52.20
CA ALA A 297 -10.96 -33.49 52.14
C ALA A 297 -10.33 -33.80 53.52
N ARG A 298 -10.64 -32.99 54.54
CA ARG A 298 -10.19 -33.17 55.95
C ARG A 298 -11.29 -33.75 56.84
N SER A 299 -12.46 -34.06 56.30
CA SER A 299 -13.62 -34.53 57.08
C SER A 299 -13.46 -35.93 57.68
N GLY A 300 -12.44 -36.68 57.27
CA GLY A 300 -12.22 -38.08 57.70
C GLY A 300 -13.17 -39.07 57.04
N VAL A 301 -13.91 -38.67 55.99
CA VAL A 301 -14.83 -39.56 55.26
C VAL A 301 -14.10 -40.75 54.63
N ASP A 302 -12.84 -40.59 54.25
CA ASP A 302 -11.96 -41.64 53.73
C ASP A 302 -11.48 -42.63 54.81
N GLU A 303 -11.60 -42.27 56.08
CA GLU A 303 -11.11 -43.04 57.24
C GLU A 303 -12.22 -43.90 57.88
N VAL A 304 -13.46 -43.80 57.39
CA VAL A 304 -14.60 -44.60 57.88
C VAL A 304 -14.46 -46.06 57.46
N ASP A 305 -14.63 -46.97 58.43
CA ASP A 305 -14.66 -48.42 58.19
C ASP A 305 -15.99 -48.85 57.57
N TYR A 306 -16.13 -48.60 56.26
CA TYR A 306 -17.31 -48.99 55.48
C TYR A 306 -17.52 -50.50 55.43
N GLY A 307 -16.45 -51.30 55.56
CA GLY A 307 -16.55 -52.76 55.58
C GLY A 307 -17.35 -53.23 56.80
N ARG A 308 -17.06 -52.67 57.97
CA ARG A 308 -17.79 -52.96 59.21
C ARG A 308 -19.25 -52.50 59.17
N PHE A 309 -19.53 -51.35 58.56
CA PHE A 309 -20.93 -50.94 58.29
C PHE A 309 -21.66 -51.98 57.42
N GLN A 310 -21.01 -52.46 56.34
CA GLN A 310 -21.60 -53.43 55.42
C GLN A 310 -21.87 -54.78 56.07
N GLU A 311 -21.01 -55.25 56.98
CA GLU A 311 -21.25 -56.48 57.72
C GLU A 311 -22.42 -56.33 58.72
N GLU A 312 -22.49 -55.23 59.46
CA GLU A 312 -23.56 -55.02 60.45
C GLU A 312 -24.94 -54.88 59.79
N MET A 313 -25.00 -54.33 58.57
CA MET A 313 -26.25 -54.21 57.80
C MET A 313 -26.78 -55.54 57.23
N LYS A 314 -25.97 -56.62 57.23
CA LYS A 314 -26.45 -57.96 56.87
C LYS A 314 -27.22 -58.63 58.02
N ASN A 315 -27.12 -58.11 59.25
CA ASN A 315 -27.85 -58.63 60.39
C ASN A 315 -29.34 -58.26 60.29
N PRO A 316 -30.28 -59.17 60.62
CA PRO A 316 -31.69 -58.83 60.65
C PRO A 316 -31.96 -57.72 61.68
N VAL A 317 -33.05 -56.96 61.56
CA VAL A 317 -33.38 -55.89 62.52
C VAL A 317 -33.75 -56.46 63.90
N VAL A 318 -34.45 -57.59 63.91
CA VAL A 318 -34.84 -58.32 65.14
C VAL A 318 -34.34 -59.75 65.06
N GLN A 319 -33.74 -60.26 66.14
CA GLN A 319 -33.15 -61.62 66.18
C GLN A 319 -34.20 -62.71 66.01
N THR A 320 -35.42 -62.44 66.49
CA THR A 320 -36.55 -63.37 66.46
C THR A 320 -37.54 -62.92 65.40
N SER A 321 -37.96 -63.84 64.53
CA SER A 321 -39.04 -63.58 63.56
C SER A 321 -40.35 -63.28 64.31
N LEU A 322 -40.76 -62.01 64.33
CA LEU A 322 -42.05 -61.61 64.91
C LEU A 322 -43.23 -62.34 64.26
N PRO A 323 -43.27 -62.53 62.92
CA PRO A 323 -44.30 -63.35 62.27
C PRO A 323 -44.26 -64.82 62.69
N GLY A 324 -43.06 -65.38 62.93
CA GLY A 324 -42.91 -66.75 63.44
C GLY A 324 -43.45 -66.88 64.86
N LEU A 325 -43.11 -65.93 65.74
CA LEU A 325 -43.58 -65.90 67.13
C LEU A 325 -45.10 -65.65 67.20
N ALA A 326 -45.64 -64.74 66.39
CA ALA A 326 -47.07 -64.46 66.30
C ALA A 326 -47.86 -65.72 65.91
N ARG A 327 -47.40 -66.46 64.88
CA ARG A 327 -48.02 -67.73 64.46
C ARG A 327 -47.96 -68.81 65.54
N ASN A 328 -46.87 -68.88 66.30
CA ASN A 328 -46.77 -69.81 67.44
C ASN A 328 -47.77 -69.45 68.56
N LEU A 329 -47.96 -68.15 68.86
CA LEU A 329 -48.96 -67.69 69.83
C LEU A 329 -50.40 -67.95 69.37
N GLU A 330 -50.69 -67.77 68.08
CA GLU A 330 -51.98 -68.14 67.46
C GLU A 330 -52.23 -69.66 67.49
N GLY A 331 -51.18 -70.47 67.30
CA GLY A 331 -51.25 -71.93 67.45
C GLY A 331 -51.55 -72.36 68.89
N LEU A 332 -50.89 -71.75 69.87
CA LEU A 332 -51.15 -71.98 71.30
C LEU A 332 -52.54 -71.50 71.72
N GLN A 333 -53.03 -70.40 71.15
CA GLN A 333 -54.40 -69.91 71.35
C GLN A 333 -55.43 -70.98 70.97
N LYS A 334 -55.27 -71.61 69.79
CA LYS A 334 -56.22 -72.62 69.28
C LYS A 334 -56.32 -73.87 70.15
N MET A 335 -55.29 -74.15 70.96
CA MET A 335 -55.24 -75.31 71.87
C MET A 335 -55.78 -75.00 73.28
N GLN A 336 -56.10 -73.75 73.59
CA GLN A 336 -56.43 -73.32 74.94
C GLN A 336 -57.94 -73.38 75.22
N ARG A 337 -58.34 -74.02 76.33
CA ARG A 337 -59.74 -74.13 76.78
C ARG A 337 -60.22 -72.91 77.59
N ASN A 338 -59.29 -72.16 78.18
CA ASN A 338 -59.59 -70.92 78.89
C ASN A 338 -59.69 -69.74 77.91
N SER A 339 -60.91 -69.21 77.73
CA SER A 339 -61.22 -68.10 76.82
C SER A 339 -60.43 -66.82 77.12
N THR A 340 -60.15 -66.55 78.39
CA THR A 340 -59.39 -65.38 78.84
C THR A 340 -57.92 -65.46 78.42
N LEU A 341 -57.32 -66.65 78.55
CA LEU A 341 -55.93 -66.90 78.15
C LEU A 341 -55.79 -66.94 76.62
N ALA A 342 -56.77 -67.52 75.92
CA ALA A 342 -56.84 -67.48 74.45
C ALA A 342 -56.95 -66.03 73.93
N GLY A 343 -57.79 -65.19 74.56
CA GLY A 343 -57.92 -63.78 74.21
C GLY A 343 -56.62 -62.98 74.40
N ARG A 344 -55.86 -63.25 75.48
CA ARG A 344 -54.54 -62.63 75.72
C ARG A 344 -53.50 -63.05 74.67
N LEU A 345 -53.42 -64.33 74.33
CA LEU A 345 -52.52 -64.82 73.27
C LEU A 345 -52.83 -64.20 71.90
N ALA A 346 -54.12 -64.03 71.57
CA ALA A 346 -54.55 -63.37 70.34
C ALA A 346 -54.25 -61.87 70.31
N ALA A 347 -54.28 -61.20 71.47
CA ALA A 347 -53.89 -59.79 71.57
C ALA A 347 -52.38 -59.61 71.36
N GLU A 348 -51.55 -60.47 71.98
CA GLU A 348 -50.10 -60.45 71.80
C GLU A 348 -49.67 -60.81 70.37
N ALA A 349 -50.30 -61.79 69.74
CA ALA A 349 -50.04 -62.11 68.33
C ALA A 349 -50.36 -60.94 67.39
N ARG A 350 -51.49 -60.23 67.62
CA ARG A 350 -51.82 -59.01 66.87
C ARG A 350 -50.83 -57.87 67.13
N ALA A 351 -50.37 -57.70 68.37
CA ALA A 351 -49.35 -56.71 68.70
C ALA A 351 -48.01 -56.99 67.98
N LEU A 352 -47.61 -58.27 67.88
CA LEU A 352 -46.42 -58.68 67.12
C LEU A 352 -46.56 -58.44 65.62
N TRP A 353 -47.72 -58.74 65.02
CA TRP A 353 -48.00 -58.40 63.63
C TRP A 353 -47.99 -56.90 63.36
N HIS A 354 -48.57 -56.11 64.27
CA HIS A 354 -48.52 -54.66 64.20
C HIS A 354 -47.08 -54.15 64.28
N MET A 355 -46.26 -54.66 65.21
CA MET A 355 -44.84 -54.30 65.33
C MET A 355 -44.04 -54.67 64.08
N GLN A 356 -44.29 -55.84 63.47
CA GLN A 356 -43.65 -56.23 62.21
C GLN A 356 -43.98 -55.26 61.08
N ASN A 357 -45.27 -55.00 60.85
CA ASN A 357 -45.73 -54.23 59.69
C ASN A 357 -45.53 -52.72 59.84
N SER A 358 -45.34 -52.21 61.06
CA SER A 358 -45.07 -50.80 61.30
C SER A 358 -43.58 -50.53 61.52
N SER A 359 -43.01 -51.09 62.58
CA SER A 359 -41.69 -50.70 63.07
C SER A 359 -40.58 -51.48 62.38
N VAL A 360 -40.70 -52.81 62.30
CA VAL A 360 -39.63 -53.65 61.71
C VAL A 360 -39.50 -53.40 60.21
N GLN A 361 -40.61 -53.40 59.46
CA GLN A 361 -40.57 -53.17 58.01
C GLN A 361 -40.03 -51.75 57.66
N SER A 362 -40.39 -50.74 58.45
CA SER A 362 -39.86 -49.37 58.29
C SER A 362 -38.36 -49.30 58.57
N GLN A 363 -37.89 -49.98 59.62
CA GLN A 363 -36.47 -50.06 59.95
C GLN A 363 -35.69 -50.87 58.91
N GLU A 364 -36.23 -51.97 58.39
CA GLU A 364 -35.63 -52.76 57.31
C GLU A 364 -35.45 -51.91 56.04
N ALA A 365 -36.46 -51.11 55.67
CA ALA A 365 -36.37 -50.19 54.54
C ALA A 365 -35.29 -49.11 54.73
N LEU A 366 -35.15 -48.57 55.95
CA LEU A 366 -34.10 -47.61 56.29
C LEU A 366 -32.69 -48.24 56.26
N VAL A 367 -32.54 -49.46 56.74
CA VAL A 367 -31.26 -50.21 56.68
C VAL A 367 -30.89 -50.50 55.23
N ALA A 368 -31.85 -50.88 54.37
CA ALA A 368 -31.60 -51.08 52.95
C ALA A 368 -31.09 -49.78 52.27
N LYS A 369 -31.76 -48.65 52.53
CA LYS A 369 -31.35 -47.34 52.00
C LYS A 369 -29.99 -46.88 52.52
N LEU A 370 -29.70 -47.16 53.80
CA LEU A 370 -28.38 -46.91 54.39
C LEU A 370 -27.32 -47.78 53.70
N GLY A 371 -27.64 -49.04 53.40
CA GLY A 371 -26.79 -49.99 52.67
C GLY A 371 -26.36 -49.45 51.30
N GLU A 372 -27.32 -48.95 50.52
CA GLU A 372 -27.04 -48.31 49.23
C GLU A 372 -26.12 -47.09 49.39
N SER A 373 -26.39 -46.25 50.39
CA SER A 373 -25.61 -45.03 50.67
C SER A 373 -24.17 -45.35 51.10
N VAL A 374 -23.99 -46.33 51.98
CA VAL A 374 -22.68 -46.82 52.45
C VAL A 374 -21.91 -47.46 51.29
N GLN A 375 -22.58 -48.25 50.43
CA GLN A 375 -21.93 -48.85 49.26
C GLN A 375 -21.46 -47.80 48.25
N PHE A 376 -22.25 -46.74 48.04
CA PHE A 376 -21.82 -45.61 47.21
C PHE A 376 -20.60 -44.91 47.81
N LEU A 377 -20.66 -44.58 49.11
CA LEU A 377 -19.56 -43.91 49.81
C LEU A 377 -18.30 -44.77 49.86
N SER A 378 -18.40 -46.09 50.05
CA SER A 378 -17.24 -46.98 50.10
C SER A 378 -16.46 -47.01 48.79
N ARG A 379 -17.10 -46.74 47.65
CA ARG A 379 -16.44 -46.64 46.33
C ARG A 379 -15.86 -45.25 46.09
N LEU A 380 -16.49 -44.20 46.63
CA LEU A 380 -16.10 -42.81 46.37
C LEU A 380 -15.01 -42.31 47.32
N ALA A 381 -15.17 -42.56 48.62
CA ALA A 381 -14.38 -41.98 49.70
C ALA A 381 -12.86 -42.20 49.57
N PRO A 382 -12.36 -43.41 49.22
CA PRO A 382 -10.91 -43.66 49.14
C PRO A 382 -10.17 -42.79 48.11
N HIS A 383 -10.87 -42.34 47.06
CA HIS A 383 -10.27 -41.54 45.99
C HIS A 383 -10.54 -40.03 46.16
N LEU A 384 -11.37 -39.66 47.13
CA LEU A 384 -11.96 -38.33 47.20
C LEU A 384 -10.94 -37.27 47.60
N LYS A 385 -10.18 -37.52 48.66
CA LYS A 385 -9.13 -36.62 49.18
C LYS A 385 -8.09 -36.29 48.12
N GLU A 386 -7.63 -37.29 47.38
CA GLU A 386 -6.66 -37.13 46.30
C GLU A 386 -7.25 -36.36 45.12
N ARG A 387 -8.50 -36.65 44.73
CA ARG A 387 -9.20 -35.89 43.68
C ARG A 387 -9.35 -34.42 44.06
N VAL A 388 -9.73 -34.12 45.30
CA VAL A 388 -9.85 -32.74 45.77
C VAL A 388 -8.51 -32.01 45.74
N LYS A 389 -7.44 -32.62 46.27
CA LYS A 389 -6.08 -32.03 46.23
C LYS A 389 -5.65 -31.73 44.80
N ARG A 390 -5.87 -32.67 43.87
CA ARG A 390 -5.54 -32.50 42.46
C ARG A 390 -6.33 -31.36 41.84
N THR A 391 -7.65 -31.30 42.08
CA THR A 391 -8.51 -30.21 41.57
C THR A 391 -8.04 -28.85 42.09
N LEU A 392 -7.77 -28.70 43.39
CA LEU A 392 -7.27 -27.44 43.97
C LEU A 392 -5.93 -27.03 43.35
N ALA A 393 -5.00 -27.98 43.18
CA ALA A 393 -3.70 -27.74 42.56
C ALA A 393 -3.82 -27.33 41.08
N THR A 394 -4.64 -28.04 40.30
CA THR A 394 -4.89 -27.72 38.90
C THR A 394 -5.55 -26.35 38.77
N THR A 395 -6.56 -26.05 39.57
CA THR A 395 -7.23 -24.74 39.59
C THR A 395 -6.25 -23.62 39.91
N ALA A 396 -5.47 -23.74 40.99
CA ALA A 396 -4.47 -22.72 41.33
C ALA A 396 -3.43 -22.53 40.22
N SER A 397 -3.01 -23.61 39.57
CA SER A 397 -2.07 -23.56 38.46
C SER A 397 -2.65 -22.89 37.21
N VAL A 398 -3.94 -23.08 36.92
CA VAL A 398 -4.61 -22.41 35.79
C VAL A 398 -4.80 -20.93 36.11
N GLU A 399 -5.33 -20.59 37.28
CA GLU A 399 -5.55 -19.19 37.70
C GLU A 399 -4.24 -18.38 37.71
N ALA A 400 -3.10 -18.99 38.05
CA ALA A 400 -1.80 -18.33 38.02
C ALA A 400 -1.19 -18.20 36.61
N ARG A 401 -1.35 -19.21 35.75
CA ARG A 401 -0.72 -19.22 34.41
C ARG A 401 -1.51 -18.46 33.37
N LEU A 402 -2.84 -18.46 33.48
CA LEU A 402 -3.72 -17.96 32.44
C LEU A 402 -3.54 -16.46 32.16
N PRO A 403 -3.48 -15.56 33.18
CA PRO A 403 -3.22 -14.14 32.94
C PRO A 403 -1.86 -13.91 32.27
N VAL A 404 -0.82 -14.64 32.71
CA VAL A 404 0.53 -14.54 32.15
C VAL A 404 0.56 -14.98 30.68
N GLN A 405 -0.10 -16.09 30.34
CA GLN A 405 -0.18 -16.57 28.96
C GLN A 405 -0.98 -15.61 28.08
N ALA A 406 -2.10 -15.06 28.56
CA ALA A 406 -2.88 -14.07 27.83
C ALA A 406 -2.05 -12.81 27.53
N GLN A 407 -1.29 -12.31 28.52
CA GLN A 407 -0.35 -11.20 28.32
C GLN A 407 0.74 -11.53 27.30
N GLN A 408 1.29 -12.74 27.34
CA GLN A 408 2.35 -13.15 26.44
C GLN A 408 1.87 -13.24 24.98
N ILE A 409 0.68 -13.83 24.77
CA ILE A 409 0.04 -13.88 23.45
C ILE A 409 -0.22 -12.46 22.94
N LEU A 410 -0.81 -11.59 23.76
CA LEU A 410 -1.07 -10.20 23.41
C LEU A 410 0.21 -9.46 22.99
N ARG A 411 1.30 -9.57 23.77
CA ARG A 411 2.60 -8.97 23.41
C ARG A 411 3.19 -9.55 22.13
N GLN A 412 3.07 -10.86 21.91
CA GLN A 412 3.56 -11.50 20.71
C GLN A 412 2.81 -11.00 19.47
N GLU A 413 1.48 -10.94 19.53
CA GLU A 413 0.64 -10.44 18.45
C GLU A 413 0.90 -8.96 18.17
N LEU A 414 1.06 -8.12 19.21
CA LEU A 414 1.43 -6.72 19.04
C LEU A 414 2.80 -6.55 18.38
N GLY A 415 3.77 -7.39 18.75
CA GLY A 415 5.08 -7.41 18.09
C GLY A 415 5.00 -7.82 16.62
N CYS A 416 4.17 -8.82 16.30
CA CYS A 416 3.90 -9.24 14.92
C CYS A 416 3.24 -8.12 14.10
N PHE A 417 2.21 -7.48 14.66
CA PHE A 417 1.51 -6.34 14.06
C PHE A 417 2.49 -5.18 13.81
N THR A 418 3.26 -4.78 14.84
CA THR A 418 4.26 -3.70 14.73
C THR A 418 5.24 -3.98 13.60
N ARG A 419 5.84 -5.18 13.54
CA ARG A 419 6.78 -5.54 12.47
C ARG A 419 6.15 -5.55 11.08
N LYS A 420 4.86 -5.87 10.97
CA LYS A 420 4.13 -5.85 9.70
C LYS A 420 3.91 -4.41 9.24
N GLU A 421 3.38 -3.56 10.10
CA GLU A 421 3.11 -2.16 9.78
C GLU A 421 4.39 -1.38 9.45
N LEU A 422 5.46 -1.58 10.23
CA LEU A 422 6.78 -0.98 9.94
C LEU A 422 7.32 -1.34 8.56
N ARG A 423 7.01 -2.55 8.08
CA ARG A 423 7.41 -2.98 6.75
C ARG A 423 6.65 -2.24 5.66
N TYR A 424 5.35 -1.97 5.87
CA TYR A 424 4.58 -1.14 4.95
C TYR A 424 5.10 0.30 4.94
N PHE A 425 5.42 0.88 6.10
CA PHE A 425 6.06 2.21 6.15
C PHE A 425 7.39 2.23 5.40
N ALA A 426 8.27 1.26 5.65
CA ALA A 426 9.55 1.17 4.95
C ALA A 426 9.37 0.98 3.44
N GLN A 427 8.44 0.13 3.02
CA GLN A 427 8.11 -0.09 1.61
C GLN A 427 7.60 1.20 0.96
N TYR A 428 6.71 1.93 1.63
CA TYR A 428 6.17 3.19 1.12
C TYR A 428 7.25 4.27 1.00
N LEU A 429 8.09 4.46 2.02
CA LEU A 429 9.18 5.43 1.97
C LEU A 429 10.23 5.08 0.91
N ASN A 430 10.52 3.78 0.71
CA ASN A 430 11.38 3.34 -0.38
C ASN A 430 10.77 3.62 -1.75
N TRP A 431 9.46 3.38 -1.90
CA TRP A 431 8.72 3.73 -3.12
C TRP A 431 8.75 5.23 -3.39
N VAL A 432 8.50 6.08 -2.38
CA VAL A 432 8.62 7.54 -2.50
C VAL A 432 10.01 7.94 -2.95
N GLY A 433 11.06 7.36 -2.34
CA GLY A 433 12.44 7.63 -2.69
C GLY A 433 12.81 7.23 -4.11
N GLN A 434 12.26 6.12 -4.62
CA GLN A 434 12.48 5.68 -5.99
C GLN A 434 11.73 6.56 -6.98
N THR A 435 10.43 6.78 -6.75
CA THR A 435 9.56 7.58 -7.62
C THR A 435 10.02 9.04 -7.72
N LEU A 436 10.54 9.65 -6.64
CA LEU A 436 11.10 11.00 -6.70
C LEU A 436 12.40 11.07 -7.53
N ARG A 437 13.23 10.03 -7.46
CA ARG A 437 14.50 10.00 -8.22
C ARG A 437 14.29 9.65 -9.68
N GLU A 438 13.43 8.69 -9.99
CA GLU A 438 13.32 8.06 -11.31
C GLU A 438 12.11 8.56 -12.11
N ASP A 439 10.91 8.66 -11.50
CA ASP A 439 9.64 8.77 -12.25
C ASP A 439 9.08 10.20 -12.34
N VAL A 440 9.05 10.93 -11.23
CA VAL A 440 8.38 12.25 -11.15
C VAL A 440 9.26 13.37 -11.69
N ALA A 441 10.57 13.21 -11.58
CA ALA A 441 11.54 14.21 -11.96
C ALA A 441 12.35 13.75 -13.18
N SER A 442 11.70 13.30 -14.27
CA SER A 442 12.45 13.02 -15.50
C SER A 442 13.09 14.30 -16.04
N CYS A 443 14.34 14.26 -16.47
CA CYS A 443 15.01 15.40 -17.11
C CYS A 443 14.75 15.50 -18.62
N GLN A 444 13.88 14.64 -19.17
CA GLN A 444 13.48 14.64 -20.58
C GLN A 444 12.94 15.97 -21.13
N PRO A 445 12.29 16.86 -20.35
CA PRO A 445 11.94 18.20 -20.81
C PRO A 445 13.15 19.03 -21.27
N LEU A 446 14.32 18.86 -20.64
CA LEU A 446 15.56 19.54 -21.06
C LEU A 446 16.02 19.07 -22.44
N ALA A 447 16.07 17.75 -22.67
CA ALA A 447 16.43 17.19 -23.98
C ALA A 447 15.42 17.61 -25.06
N THR A 448 14.13 17.66 -24.70
CA THR A 448 13.06 18.11 -25.59
C THR A 448 13.19 19.59 -25.95
N ALA A 449 13.54 20.45 -24.98
CA ALA A 449 13.78 21.86 -25.24
C ALA A 449 14.97 22.08 -26.19
N LEU A 450 16.05 21.32 -26.04
CA LEU A 450 17.20 21.36 -26.95
C LEU A 450 16.86 20.86 -28.36
N ASP A 451 16.09 19.76 -28.47
CA ASP A 451 15.60 19.24 -29.75
C ASP A 451 14.64 20.24 -30.44
N ASN A 452 13.76 20.90 -29.68
CA ASN A 452 12.88 21.96 -30.18
C ASN A 452 13.69 23.17 -30.67
N GLY A 453 14.72 23.59 -29.92
CA GLY A 453 15.62 24.67 -30.33
C GLY A 453 16.28 24.39 -31.68
N ARG A 454 16.74 23.15 -31.88
CA ARG A 454 17.27 22.69 -33.18
C ARG A 454 16.21 22.79 -34.28
N VAL A 455 15.00 22.24 -34.05
CA VAL A 455 13.93 22.24 -35.06
C VAL A 455 13.57 23.67 -35.47
N ILE A 456 13.51 24.59 -34.52
CA ILE A 456 13.23 26.00 -34.80
C ILE A 456 14.34 26.61 -35.67
N LEU A 457 15.61 26.45 -35.28
CA LEU A 457 16.70 27.09 -36.01
C LEU A 457 16.95 26.45 -37.39
N CYS A 458 16.97 25.12 -37.45
CA CYS A 458 17.38 24.41 -38.65
C CYS A 458 16.21 24.21 -39.61
N ASP A 459 15.12 23.63 -39.14
CA ASP A 459 14.02 23.22 -40.03
C ASP A 459 13.09 24.41 -40.34
N ARG A 460 12.90 25.34 -39.39
CA ARG A 460 11.99 26.48 -39.59
C ARG A 460 12.65 27.75 -40.10
N ILE A 461 13.97 27.93 -39.91
CA ILE A 461 14.69 29.13 -40.33
C ILE A 461 15.70 28.81 -41.44
N ALA A 462 16.67 27.91 -41.17
CA ALA A 462 17.77 27.65 -42.11
C ALA A 462 17.30 26.98 -43.41
N ASP A 463 16.41 25.97 -43.32
CA ASP A 463 15.92 25.24 -44.49
C ASP A 463 15.13 26.13 -45.48
N PRO A 464 14.13 26.93 -45.06
CA PRO A 464 13.47 27.87 -45.96
C PRO A 464 14.41 28.92 -46.56
N TRP A 465 15.37 29.41 -45.77
CA TRP A 465 16.40 30.33 -46.25
C TRP A 465 17.26 29.69 -47.33
N ASN A 466 17.63 28.42 -47.14
CA ASN A 466 18.40 27.66 -48.10
C ASN A 466 17.63 27.36 -49.38
N ALA A 467 16.36 26.99 -49.26
CA ALA A 467 15.47 26.80 -50.39
C ALA A 467 15.31 28.08 -51.23
N PHE A 468 15.25 29.25 -50.58
CA PHE A 468 15.13 30.54 -51.25
C PHE A 468 16.33 30.85 -52.15
N TRP A 469 17.55 30.84 -51.61
CA TRP A 469 18.74 31.19 -52.41
C TRP A 469 19.02 30.13 -53.47
N PHE A 470 18.77 28.85 -53.17
CA PHE A 470 18.97 27.76 -54.13
C PHE A 470 18.03 27.93 -55.34
N SER A 471 16.75 28.19 -55.09
CA SER A 471 15.76 28.43 -56.14
C SER A 471 16.09 29.67 -56.96
N LEU A 472 16.43 30.77 -56.29
CA LEU A 472 16.82 32.02 -56.95
C LEU A 472 18.11 31.86 -57.77
N GLY A 473 19.07 31.07 -57.26
CA GLY A 473 20.30 30.69 -57.94
C GLY A 473 20.03 29.91 -59.21
N CYS A 474 19.14 28.92 -59.15
CA CYS A 474 18.69 28.18 -60.34
C CYS A 474 18.05 29.11 -61.38
N CYS A 475 17.12 29.99 -60.98
CA CYS A 475 16.51 30.96 -61.90
C CYS A 475 17.58 31.83 -62.57
N THR A 476 18.52 32.36 -61.78
CA THR A 476 19.59 33.24 -62.26
C THR A 476 20.53 32.51 -63.23
N PHE A 477 20.86 31.25 -62.94
CA PHE A 477 21.66 30.40 -63.82
C PHE A 477 20.97 30.18 -65.17
N PHE A 478 19.66 29.91 -65.18
CA PHE A 478 18.90 29.71 -66.42
C PHE A 478 18.63 30.99 -67.21
N LEU A 479 18.73 32.18 -66.60
CA LEU A 479 18.64 33.45 -67.35
C LEU A 479 19.72 33.56 -68.43
N ILE A 480 20.92 33.01 -68.20
CA ILE A 480 22.05 33.08 -69.15
C ILE A 480 21.70 32.39 -70.49
N PRO A 481 21.34 31.10 -70.54
CA PRO A 481 20.92 30.47 -71.78
C PRO A 481 19.62 31.10 -72.33
N SER A 482 18.67 31.49 -71.46
CA SER A 482 17.44 32.16 -71.92
C SER A 482 17.72 33.46 -72.67
N ILE A 483 18.70 34.27 -72.25
CA ILE A 483 19.12 35.47 -72.97
C ILE A 483 19.64 35.10 -74.38
N ILE A 484 20.51 34.10 -74.48
CA ILE A 484 21.08 33.67 -75.76
C ILE A 484 19.97 33.23 -76.73
N PHE A 485 19.05 32.39 -76.25
CA PHE A 485 17.93 31.91 -77.06
C PHE A 485 16.97 33.05 -77.43
N ALA A 486 16.63 33.94 -76.50
CA ALA A 486 15.75 35.07 -76.76
C ALA A 486 16.30 36.02 -77.84
N VAL A 487 17.60 36.34 -77.80
CA VAL A 487 18.27 37.17 -78.83
C VAL A 487 18.31 36.46 -80.18
N ARG A 488 18.53 35.14 -80.21
CA ARG A 488 18.52 34.37 -81.46
C ARG A 488 17.10 34.30 -82.03
N LEU A 489 16.11 34.01 -81.20
CA LEU A 489 14.72 33.86 -81.61
C LEU A 489 14.11 35.19 -82.07
N SER A 490 14.45 36.31 -81.41
CA SER A 490 13.98 37.64 -81.83
C SER A 490 14.41 37.99 -83.25
N LYS A 491 15.56 37.49 -83.74
CA LYS A 491 15.99 37.69 -85.14
C LYS A 491 15.10 36.95 -86.13
N HIS A 492 14.62 35.76 -85.78
CA HIS A 492 13.75 34.95 -86.64
C HIS A 492 12.32 35.50 -86.69
N PHE A 493 11.85 36.15 -85.62
CA PHE A 493 10.53 36.80 -85.57
C PHE A 493 10.46 38.10 -86.37
N ARG A 494 11.59 38.63 -86.81
CA ARG A 494 11.67 39.81 -87.67
C ARG A 494 11.75 39.43 -89.15
N PRO A 495 11.39 40.34 -90.06
CA PRO A 495 11.62 40.10 -91.48
C PRO A 495 13.08 39.88 -91.80
N ILE A 496 13.33 38.85 -92.61
CA ILE A 496 14.63 38.66 -93.24
C ILE A 496 14.74 39.78 -94.27
N ARG A 497 15.69 40.70 -94.04
CA ARG A 497 16.01 41.78 -94.96
C ARG A 497 17.16 41.38 -95.85
#